data_AF-M7SI11-F1
#
_entry.id   AF-M7SI11-F1
#
_cell.length_a   1.000
_cell.length_b   1.000
_cell.length_c   1.000
_cell.angle_alpha   90.00
_cell.angle_beta   90.00
_cell.angle_gamma   90.00
#
_symmetry.space_group_name_H-M   'P 1'
#
loop_
_entity.id
_entity.type
_entity.pdbx_description
1 polymer ?
#
loop_
_entity_poly.entity_id
_entity_poly.type
_entity_poly.pdbx_seq_one_letter_code
_entity_poly.pdbx_strand_id
1 'polypeptide(L)'
;MGCTLDAIEAFESARKEKGADAIWYAPGKASNCGGVAVSGLEMAQNSQRITWTREEVDDRLKQIMKDAFENGLNNAKEYVPSKEGELPSLVAGSNIAGFVKVVRAMHDQGDWF
;
A
#
# COMPACT_ATOMS: atom_id res chain seq x y z
N MET A 1 -0.18 7.90 11.85
CA MET A 1 -0.83 8.76 10.85
C MET A 1 -0.14 10.12 10.93
N GLY A 2 0.84 10.38 10.04
CA GLY A 2 1.80 11.49 10.20
C GLY A 2 1.39 12.82 9.55
N CYS A 3 0.49 12.79 8.57
CA CYS A 3 -0.08 13.98 7.93
C CYS A 3 -1.50 14.20 8.47
N THR A 4 -1.86 15.46 8.72
CA THR A 4 -3.24 15.86 9.01
C THR A 4 -4.12 15.69 7.78
N LEU A 5 -5.44 15.74 7.97
CA LEU A 5 -6.39 15.68 6.85
C LEU A 5 -6.14 16.83 5.86
N ASP A 6 -6.03 18.07 6.36
CA ASP A 6 -5.76 19.26 5.55
C ASP A 6 -4.50 19.11 4.68
N ALA A 7 -3.45 18.48 5.22
CA ALA A 7 -2.23 18.21 4.46
C ALA A 7 -2.47 17.19 3.34
N ILE A 8 -3.21 16.12 3.61
CA ILE A 8 -3.57 15.11 2.61
C ILE A 8 -4.43 15.72 1.51
N GLU A 9 -5.40 16.57 1.87
CA GLU A 9 -6.25 17.27 0.92
C GLU A 9 -5.45 18.22 0.03
N ALA A 10 -4.50 18.96 0.60
CA ALA A 10 -3.60 19.83 -0.15
C ALA A 10 -2.75 19.03 -1.15
N PHE A 11 -2.18 17.89 -0.74
CA PHE A 11 -1.38 17.04 -1.64
C PHE A 11 -2.23 16.41 -2.75
N GLU A 12 -3.41 15.88 -2.44
CA GLU A 12 -4.29 15.28 -3.45
C GLU A 12 -4.89 16.32 -4.40
N SER A 13 -5.12 17.56 -3.95
CA SER A 13 -5.53 18.67 -4.82
C SER A 13 -4.41 19.03 -5.78
N ALA A 14 -3.18 19.19 -5.27
CA ALA A 14 -2.00 19.45 -6.11
C ALA A 14 -1.75 18.31 -7.13
N ARG A 15 -1.97 17.05 -6.74
CA ARG A 15 -1.90 15.87 -7.62
C ARG A 15 -2.84 15.98 -8.82
N LYS A 16 -4.07 16.41 -8.61
CA LYS A 16 -5.10 16.56 -9.66
C LYS A 16 -4.81 17.73 -10.62
N GLU A 17 -4.12 18.77 -10.15
CA GLU A 17 -3.85 19.98 -10.93
C GLU A 17 -2.58 19.89 -11.77
N LYS A 18 -1.52 19.26 -11.25
CA LYS A 18 -0.16 19.35 -11.81
C LYS A 18 0.31 18.10 -12.56
N GLY A 19 -0.54 17.08 -12.71
CA GLY A 19 -0.23 15.90 -13.51
C GLY A 19 1.06 15.20 -13.07
N ALA A 20 1.98 14.98 -14.01
CA ALA A 20 3.25 14.30 -13.77
C ALA A 20 4.25 15.09 -12.88
N ASP A 21 4.13 16.42 -12.82
CA ASP A 21 5.00 17.28 -11.99
C ASP A 21 4.46 17.47 -10.56
N ALA A 22 3.39 16.76 -10.21
CA ALA A 22 2.75 16.93 -8.92
C ALA A 22 3.54 16.28 -7.78
N ILE A 23 3.37 16.86 -6.58
CA ILE A 23 3.68 16.14 -5.34
C ILE A 23 2.81 14.89 -5.26
N TRP A 24 3.42 13.76 -4.91
CA TRP A 24 2.73 12.49 -4.87
C TRP A 24 2.76 11.89 -3.46
N TYR A 25 1.59 11.85 -2.82
CA TYR A 25 1.44 11.42 -1.44
C TYR A 25 1.22 9.90 -1.35
N ALA A 26 2.07 9.21 -0.57
CA ALA A 26 1.90 7.80 -0.23
C ALA A 26 1.43 7.65 1.23
N PRO A 27 0.31 6.94 1.49
CA PRO A 27 -0.21 6.81 2.85
C PRO A 27 0.67 5.86 3.69
N GLY A 28 0.73 6.10 5.00
CA GLY A 28 1.51 5.29 5.93
C GLY A 28 1.26 3.78 5.78
N LYS A 29 -0.02 3.35 5.67
CA LYS A 29 -0.39 1.93 5.51
C LYS A 29 0.33 1.20 4.36
N ALA A 30 0.80 1.93 3.36
CA ALA A 30 1.58 1.39 2.24
C ALA A 30 3.07 1.70 2.40
N SER A 31 3.44 2.94 2.70
CA SER A 31 4.85 3.36 2.73
C SER A 31 5.64 2.87 3.96
N ASN A 32 4.96 2.59 5.08
CA ASN A 32 5.61 2.16 6.33
C ASN A 32 5.33 0.69 6.70
N CYS A 33 4.70 -0.09 5.81
CA CYS A 33 4.34 -1.48 6.10
C CYS A 33 5.56 -2.41 6.19
N GLY A 34 6.74 -1.97 5.78
CA GLY A 34 7.98 -2.75 5.84
C GLY A 34 8.31 -3.30 7.23
N GLY A 35 8.05 -2.53 8.29
CA GLY A 35 8.29 -2.99 9.67
C GLY A 35 7.44 -4.20 10.04
N VAL A 36 6.11 -4.12 9.84
CA VAL A 36 5.21 -5.25 10.12
C VAL A 36 5.41 -6.41 9.15
N ALA A 37 5.83 -6.13 7.91
CA ALA A 37 6.19 -7.17 6.95
C ALA A 37 7.39 -7.99 7.44
N VAL A 38 8.45 -7.35 7.93
CA VAL A 38 9.62 -8.03 8.50
C VAL A 38 9.24 -8.81 9.77
N SER A 39 8.31 -8.31 10.60
CA SER A 39 7.77 -9.11 11.71
C SER A 39 7.06 -10.39 11.21
N GLY A 40 6.36 -10.33 10.09
CA GLY A 40 5.81 -11.53 9.43
C GLY A 40 6.89 -12.50 8.94
N LEU A 41 8.00 -11.98 8.41
CA LEU A 41 9.17 -12.79 8.03
C LEU A 41 9.86 -13.43 9.25
N GLU A 42 9.91 -12.73 10.38
CA GLU A 42 10.40 -13.25 11.66
C GLU A 42 9.52 -14.42 12.15
N MET A 43 8.20 -14.26 12.12
CA MET A 43 7.26 -15.34 12.45
C MET A 43 7.43 -16.57 11.53
N ALA A 44 7.68 -16.35 10.23
CA ALA A 44 7.95 -17.42 9.28
C ALA A 44 9.25 -18.17 9.61
N GLN A 45 10.32 -17.45 9.94
CA GLN A 45 11.59 -18.03 10.40
C GLN A 45 11.41 -18.85 11.68
N ASN A 46 10.70 -18.29 12.67
CA ASN A 46 10.39 -18.97 13.93
C ASN A 46 9.64 -20.29 13.69
N SER A 47 8.65 -20.27 12.79
CA SER A 47 7.84 -21.46 12.46
C SER A 47 8.67 -22.54 11.75
N GLN A 48 9.63 -22.13 10.91
CA GLN A 48 10.55 -23.02 10.21
C GLN A 48 11.74 -23.47 11.07
N ARG A 49 12.00 -22.77 12.19
CA ARG A 49 13.17 -22.96 13.08
C ARG A 49 14.51 -22.76 12.37
N ILE A 50 14.54 -21.83 11.41
CA ILE A 50 15.74 -21.43 10.68
C ILE A 50 15.96 -19.93 10.81
N THR A 51 17.18 -19.49 10.53
CA THR A 51 17.52 -18.07 10.43
C THR A 51 17.98 -17.77 9.00
N TRP A 52 17.41 -16.74 8.41
CA TRP A 52 17.79 -16.25 7.09
C TRP A 52 18.92 -15.23 7.19
N THR A 53 19.65 -15.06 6.09
CA THR A 53 20.66 -14.00 6.02
C THR A 53 19.98 -12.63 5.93
N ARG A 54 20.77 -11.58 6.17
CA ARG A 54 20.31 -10.20 5.98
C ARG A 54 19.83 -9.95 4.55
N GLU A 55 20.55 -10.48 3.57
CA GLU A 55 20.29 -10.31 2.14
C GLU A 55 18.95 -10.96 1.77
N GLU A 56 18.68 -12.17 2.27
CA GLU A 56 17.41 -12.86 2.04
C GLU A 56 16.22 -12.10 2.62
N VAL A 57 16.37 -11.52 3.82
CA VAL A 57 15.32 -10.68 4.43
C VAL A 57 15.13 -9.38 3.66
N ASP A 58 16.21 -8.73 3.24
CA ASP A 58 16.20 -7.46 2.51
C ASP A 58 15.57 -7.62 1.11
N ASP A 59 15.89 -8.70 0.38
CA ASP A 59 15.32 -8.96 -0.94
C ASP A 59 13.82 -9.25 -0.87
N ARG A 60 13.38 -9.99 0.17
CA ARG A 60 11.95 -10.18 0.45
C ARG A 60 11.28 -8.86 0.81
N LEU A 61 11.91 -8.02 1.64
CA LEU A 61 11.39 -6.71 2.00
C LEU A 61 11.23 -5.80 0.76
N LYS A 62 12.25 -5.73 -0.10
CA LYS A 62 12.18 -4.96 -1.36
C LYS A 62 11.02 -5.43 -2.23
N GLN A 63 10.83 -6.74 -2.37
CA GLN A 63 9.73 -7.28 -3.14
C GLN A 63 8.37 -6.92 -2.52
N ILE A 64 8.22 -7.05 -1.19
CA ILE A 64 6.98 -6.67 -0.49
C ILE A 64 6.66 -5.19 -0.68
N MET A 65 7.65 -4.29 -0.57
CA MET A 65 7.45 -2.85 -0.76
C MET A 65 7.08 -2.52 -2.21
N LYS A 66 7.70 -3.20 -3.19
CA LYS A 66 7.34 -3.09 -4.61
C LYS A 66 5.90 -3.53 -4.85
N ASP A 67 5.52 -4.70 -4.35
CA ASP A 67 4.16 -5.24 -4.50
C ASP A 67 3.13 -4.33 -3.81
N ALA A 68 3.47 -3.75 -2.65
CA ALA A 68 2.59 -2.79 -1.96
C ALA A 68 2.35 -1.53 -2.78
N PHE A 69 3.40 -1.00 -3.42
CA PHE A 69 3.29 0.14 -4.33
C PHE A 69 2.47 -0.21 -5.58
N GLU A 70 2.78 -1.32 -6.25
CA GLU A 70 2.10 -1.76 -7.47
C GLU A 70 0.62 -2.06 -7.21
N ASN A 71 0.28 -2.70 -6.08
CA ASN A 71 -1.11 -2.94 -5.69
C ASN A 71 -1.87 -1.63 -5.50
N GLY A 72 -1.31 -0.67 -4.76
CA GLY A 72 -1.93 0.64 -4.59
C GLY A 72 -2.11 1.38 -5.91
N LEU A 73 -1.07 1.39 -6.74
CA LEU A 73 -1.09 2.04 -8.05
C LEU A 73 -2.14 1.43 -8.99
N ASN A 74 -2.19 0.11 -9.09
CA ASN A 74 -3.09 -0.59 -10.00
C ASN A 74 -4.54 -0.47 -9.54
N ASN A 75 -4.82 -0.59 -8.24
CA ASN A 75 -6.17 -0.38 -7.70
C ASN A 75 -6.63 1.07 -7.88
N ALA A 76 -5.72 2.06 -7.75
CA ALA A 76 -6.06 3.44 -8.06
C ALA A 76 -6.46 3.60 -9.53
N LYS A 77 -5.67 3.04 -10.47
CA LYS A 77 -5.98 3.09 -11.91
C LYS A 77 -7.30 2.39 -12.27
N GLU A 78 -7.62 1.30 -11.57
CA GLU A 78 -8.83 0.51 -11.84
C GLU A 78 -10.10 1.17 -11.29
N TYR A 79 -10.04 1.70 -10.06
CA TYR A 79 -11.24 2.10 -9.32
C TYR A 79 -11.40 3.62 -9.13
N VAL A 80 -10.36 4.42 -9.37
CA VAL A 80 -10.39 5.87 -9.15
C VAL A 80 -10.24 6.59 -10.48
N PRO A 81 -11.28 7.28 -10.98
CA PRO A 81 -11.19 8.07 -12.19
C PRO A 81 -10.10 9.14 -12.08
N SER A 82 -9.21 9.19 -13.07
CA SER A 82 -8.13 10.16 -13.18
C SER A 82 -8.06 10.70 -14.61
N LYS A 83 -7.66 11.96 -14.76
CA LYS A 83 -7.44 12.55 -16.09
C LYS A 83 -6.17 11.96 -16.73
N GLU A 84 -6.07 12.05 -18.05
CA GLU A 84 -4.84 11.70 -18.75
C GLU A 84 -3.67 12.56 -18.24
N GLY A 85 -2.54 11.92 -17.92
CA GLY A 85 -1.38 12.59 -17.34
C GLY A 85 -1.45 12.84 -15.81
N GLU A 86 -2.56 12.50 -15.15
CA GLU A 86 -2.70 12.57 -13.69
C GLU A 86 -2.04 11.35 -13.03
N LEU A 87 -1.19 11.58 -12.01
CA LEU A 87 -0.63 10.51 -11.20
C LEU A 87 -1.76 9.83 -10.40
N PRO A 88 -1.91 8.49 -10.41
CA PRO A 88 -2.99 7.83 -9.68
C PRO A 88 -2.93 8.07 -8.16
N SER A 89 -4.08 8.14 -7.48
CA SER A 89 -4.12 8.37 -6.03
C SER A 89 -3.65 7.14 -5.25
N LEU A 90 -2.40 7.14 -4.75
CA LEU A 90 -1.89 6.04 -3.93
C LEU A 90 -2.67 5.89 -2.62
N VAL A 91 -3.18 6.99 -2.05
CA VAL A 91 -4.02 6.92 -0.84
C VAL A 91 -5.32 6.17 -1.10
N ALA A 92 -6.05 6.49 -2.17
CA ALA A 92 -7.29 5.82 -2.51
C ALA A 92 -7.04 4.37 -2.94
N GLY A 93 -6.06 4.14 -3.82
CA GLY A 93 -5.73 2.81 -4.30
C GLY A 93 -5.27 1.85 -3.20
N SER A 94 -4.39 2.29 -2.29
CA SER A 94 -3.97 1.47 -1.15
C SER A 94 -5.11 1.20 -0.16
N ASN A 95 -6.05 2.14 0.00
CA ASN A 95 -7.25 1.91 0.83
C ASN A 95 -8.15 0.84 0.22
N ILE A 96 -8.45 0.97 -1.08
CA ILE A 96 -9.31 0.04 -1.81
C ILE A 96 -8.69 -1.37 -1.82
N ALA A 97 -7.40 -1.48 -2.16
CA ALA A 97 -6.70 -2.76 -2.20
C ALA A 97 -6.78 -3.50 -0.85
N GLY A 98 -6.49 -2.81 0.26
CA GLY A 98 -6.56 -3.39 1.59
C GLY A 98 -7.99 -3.73 2.01
N PHE A 99 -8.94 -2.81 1.77
CA PHE A 99 -10.34 -3.00 2.13
C PHE A 99 -10.97 -4.18 1.39
N VAL A 100 -10.85 -4.23 0.07
CA VAL A 100 -11.41 -5.32 -0.76
C VAL A 100 -10.82 -6.67 -0.36
N LYS A 101 -9.52 -6.75 -0.11
CA LYS A 101 -8.87 -7.99 0.35
C LYS A 101 -9.46 -8.48 1.66
N VAL A 102 -9.67 -7.59 2.63
CA VAL A 102 -10.23 -7.94 3.95
C VAL A 102 -11.70 -8.31 3.82
N VAL A 103 -12.52 -7.49 3.16
CA VAL A 103 -13.97 -7.72 3.06
C VAL A 103 -14.32 -8.99 2.30
N ARG A 104 -13.55 -9.36 1.27
CA ARG A 104 -13.69 -10.66 0.59
C ARG A 104 -13.37 -11.82 1.53
N ALA A 105 -12.26 -11.74 2.28
CA ALA A 105 -11.92 -12.78 3.24
C ALA A 105 -12.96 -12.91 4.37
N MET A 106 -13.53 -11.79 4.83
CA MET A 106 -14.62 -11.76 5.81
C MET A 106 -15.90 -12.40 5.26
N HIS A 107 -16.24 -12.13 4.00
CA HIS A 107 -17.39 -12.75 3.33
C HIS A 107 -17.22 -14.27 3.24
N ASP A 108 -16.05 -14.73 2.79
CA ASP A 108 -15.75 -16.16 2.66
C ASP A 108 -15.76 -16.90 4.01
N GLN A 109 -15.51 -16.18 5.10
CA GLN A 109 -15.57 -16.69 6.47
C GLN A 109 -16.95 -16.55 7.13
N GLY A 110 -17.92 -15.92 6.45
CA GLY A 110 -19.29 -15.76 6.95
C GLY A 110 -19.48 -14.65 7.98
N ASP A 111 -18.54 -13.72 8.11
CA ASP A 111 -18.68 -12.54 9.00
C ASP A 111 -19.79 -11.61 8.51
N TRP A 112 -20.08 -11.65 7.20
CA TRP A 112 -21.23 -11.04 6.53
C TRP A 112 -21.60 -11.89 5.31
N PHE A 113 -22.81 -11.71 4.78
CA PHE A 113 -23.38 -12.52 3.70
C PHE A 113 -24.33 -11.69 2.83
#